data_AF-W3VLX8-F1
#
_entry.id   AF-W3VLX8-F1
#
_cell.length_a   1.000
_cell.length_b   1.000
_cell.length_c   1.000
_cell.angle_alpha   90.00
_cell.angle_beta   90.00
_cell.angle_gamma   90.00
#
_symmetry.space_group_name_H-M   'P 1'
#
loop_
_entity.id
_entity.type
_entity.pdbx_description
1 polymer ?
#
loop_
_entity_poly.entity_id
_entity_poly.type
_entity_poly.pdbx_seq_one_letter_code
_entity_poly.pdbx_strand_id
1 'polypeptide(L)'
;MDRSLQRLISQLQSDGVPSGGSAPEWLPRLLNNIPGLPAEAVPHKRPNHADLQPLIADAAFHPAIEACLHLINRADRNYPRSLQGDLYSAHFLVRKAQGGSRYLDWLHAILHKLEGDFRNAKMWYTDMGNNNRGALDSLSSAADKESAPPKFVRFHQFWFLPSANGGAGERASAQSVVLDSPADTPRELSLTAHQHTDLVFLASLSASSATKVESIQRNIQKHFRATTKAEDKIRESSSAFSFDELEYLRGRIDTQDLKRDLIGSLTKVELAWLLTRMVEDFGWRSHTAAEAVDALRLESTSAQAESGTERKGKATNMVLDPATGSRRF
;
A
#
# COMPACT_ATOMS: atom_id res chain seq x y z
N MET A 1 -3.82 3.74 -21.21
CA MET A 1 -3.37 4.14 -19.86
C MET A 1 -4.62 4.45 -19.06
N ASP A 2 -4.66 4.01 -17.80
CA ASP A 2 -5.80 4.20 -16.89
C ASP A 2 -6.10 5.69 -16.67
N ARG A 3 -7.36 6.12 -16.89
CA ARG A 3 -7.79 7.53 -16.74
C ARG A 3 -7.59 8.05 -15.31
N SER A 4 -7.86 7.21 -14.32
CA SER A 4 -7.70 7.56 -12.90
C SER A 4 -6.24 7.79 -12.55
N LEU A 5 -5.37 6.90 -13.02
CA LEU A 5 -3.92 7.03 -12.86
C LEU A 5 -3.38 8.29 -13.57
N GLN A 6 -3.85 8.57 -14.79
CA GLN A 6 -3.44 9.77 -15.52
C GLN A 6 -3.86 11.06 -14.81
N ARG A 7 -5.07 11.10 -14.23
CA ARG A 7 -5.52 12.23 -13.43
C ARG A 7 -4.63 12.45 -12.21
N LEU A 8 -4.29 11.39 -11.48
CA LEU A 8 -3.42 11.46 -10.30
C LEU A 8 -2.00 11.91 -10.67
N ILE A 9 -1.43 11.37 -11.75
CA ILE A 9 -0.11 11.79 -12.26
C ILE A 9 -0.14 13.27 -12.64
N SER A 10 -1.18 13.71 -13.34
CA SER A 10 -1.34 15.12 -13.73
C SER A 10 -1.45 16.03 -12.50
N GLN A 11 -2.17 15.59 -11.46
CA GLN A 11 -2.29 16.34 -10.21
C GLN A 11 -0.92 16.46 -9.50
N LEU A 12 -0.16 15.37 -9.40
CA LEU A 12 1.17 15.35 -8.80
C LEU A 12 2.19 16.24 -9.52
N GLN A 13 1.99 16.45 -10.83
CA GLN A 13 2.85 17.26 -11.69
C GLN A 13 2.42 18.73 -11.77
N SER A 14 1.19 19.07 -11.34
CA SER A 14 0.71 20.44 -11.33
C SER A 14 1.25 21.20 -10.11
N ASP A 15 1.69 22.45 -10.30
CA ASP A 15 2.21 23.35 -9.25
C ASP A 15 1.13 23.84 -8.24
N GLY A 16 0.02 23.11 -8.11
CA GLY A 16 -1.20 23.56 -7.43
C GLY A 16 -1.45 22.96 -6.04
N VAL A 17 -0.44 22.39 -5.38
CA VAL A 17 -0.65 21.82 -4.04
C VAL A 17 -0.61 22.94 -2.99
N PRO A 18 -1.67 23.13 -2.17
CA PRO A 18 -1.77 24.25 -1.22
C PRO A 18 -0.66 24.32 -0.15
N SER A 19 0.10 23.24 0.06
CA SER A 19 0.98 23.03 1.22
C SER A 19 2.48 23.24 0.97
N GLY A 20 2.86 23.82 -0.17
CA GLY A 20 4.19 24.40 -0.40
C GLY A 20 5.16 23.50 -1.18
N GLY A 21 5.94 24.13 -2.05
CA GLY A 21 6.94 23.52 -2.94
C GLY A 21 6.39 23.11 -4.31
N SER A 22 7.25 23.13 -5.32
CA SER A 22 6.97 22.59 -6.65
C SER A 22 7.35 21.11 -6.73
N ALA A 23 6.70 20.38 -7.62
CA ALA A 23 7.05 18.98 -7.86
C ALA A 23 8.50 18.88 -8.39
N PRO A 24 9.28 17.86 -7.99
CA PRO A 24 10.63 17.67 -8.51
C PRO A 24 10.64 17.45 -10.03
N GLU A 25 11.61 18.03 -10.72
CA GLU A 25 11.75 17.88 -12.19
C GLU A 25 11.94 16.42 -12.64
N TRP A 26 12.49 15.57 -11.77
CA TRP A 26 12.67 14.14 -12.04
C TRP A 26 11.41 13.30 -11.78
N LEU A 27 10.37 13.84 -11.13
CA LEU A 27 9.15 13.11 -10.76
C LEU A 27 8.45 12.44 -11.97
N PRO A 28 8.30 13.09 -13.14
CA PRO A 28 7.69 12.45 -14.31
C PRO A 28 8.40 11.15 -14.74
N ARG A 29 9.73 11.07 -14.61
CA ARG A 29 10.50 9.86 -14.95
C ARG A 29 10.12 8.66 -14.07
N LEU A 30 9.85 8.91 -12.78
CA LEU A 30 9.39 7.89 -11.84
C LEU A 30 7.95 7.47 -12.12
N LEU A 31 7.04 8.45 -12.29
CA LEU A 31 5.61 8.18 -12.44
C LEU A 31 5.27 7.40 -13.73
N ASN A 32 6.15 7.45 -14.74
CA ASN A 32 6.01 6.64 -15.95
C ASN A 32 6.19 5.12 -15.70
N ASN A 33 6.77 4.72 -14.58
CA ASN A 33 7.16 3.33 -14.30
C ASN A 33 6.59 2.78 -12.98
N ILE A 34 5.44 3.27 -12.54
CA ILE A 34 4.83 2.81 -11.28
C ILE A 34 4.59 1.29 -11.33
N PRO A 35 5.04 0.52 -10.33
CA PRO A 35 4.88 -0.93 -10.31
C PRO A 35 3.44 -1.34 -10.01
N GLY A 36 2.95 -2.35 -10.73
CA GLY A 36 1.58 -2.88 -10.55
C GLY A 36 1.50 -4.28 -9.95
N LEU A 37 2.51 -5.12 -10.21
CA LEU A 37 2.54 -6.55 -9.86
C LEU A 37 3.85 -6.90 -9.14
N PRO A 38 3.92 -8.04 -8.44
CA PRO A 38 5.11 -8.45 -7.70
C PRO A 38 6.34 -8.63 -8.59
N ALA A 39 7.52 -8.50 -8.01
CA ALA A 39 8.76 -8.79 -8.73
C ALA A 39 8.91 -10.30 -8.95
N GLU A 40 9.55 -10.71 -10.05
CA GLU A 40 10.03 -12.09 -10.14
C GLU A 40 11.15 -12.28 -9.11
N ALA A 41 11.16 -13.44 -8.45
CA ALA A 41 12.08 -13.75 -7.35
C ALA A 41 13.54 -13.79 -7.84
N VAL A 42 14.19 -12.63 -7.87
CA VAL A 42 15.60 -12.44 -8.26
C VAL A 42 16.28 -11.63 -7.14
N PRO A 43 17.51 -11.99 -6.72
CA PRO A 43 18.17 -11.38 -5.56
C PRO A 43 18.32 -9.85 -5.66
N HIS A 44 18.05 -9.17 -4.53
CA HIS A 44 17.96 -7.71 -4.36
C HIS A 44 19.31 -6.99 -4.46
N LYS A 45 19.57 -6.15 -5.47
CA LYS A 45 20.82 -5.35 -5.53
C LYS A 45 20.76 -3.95 -6.19
N ARG A 46 19.80 -3.53 -7.04
CA ARG A 46 19.84 -2.21 -7.75
C ARG A 46 18.48 -1.65 -8.17
N PRO A 47 18.12 -0.38 -7.88
CA PRO A 47 16.86 0.28 -8.27
C PRO A 47 16.68 0.50 -9.80
N ASN A 48 15.47 0.91 -10.23
CA ASN A 48 15.14 1.17 -11.64
C ASN A 48 15.90 2.37 -12.21
N HIS A 49 15.79 3.50 -11.50
CA HIS A 49 16.58 4.70 -11.75
C HIS A 49 17.56 4.86 -10.58
N ALA A 50 18.74 4.25 -10.70
CA ALA A 50 19.79 4.35 -9.70
C ALA A 50 20.32 5.77 -9.52
N ASP A 51 20.24 6.60 -10.56
CA ASP A 51 20.54 8.03 -10.51
C ASP A 51 19.52 8.82 -9.67
N LEU A 52 18.27 8.35 -9.59
CA LEU A 52 17.22 9.03 -8.82
C LEU A 52 17.21 8.66 -7.34
N GLN A 53 17.78 7.52 -6.95
CA GLN A 53 17.85 7.11 -5.54
C GLN A 53 18.50 8.18 -4.64
N PRO A 54 19.71 8.70 -4.92
CA PRO A 54 20.29 9.76 -4.10
C PRO A 54 19.46 11.06 -4.17
N LEU A 55 18.88 11.40 -5.33
CA LEU A 55 18.06 12.60 -5.47
C LEU A 55 16.77 12.55 -4.64
N ILE A 56 16.15 11.36 -4.51
CA ILE A 56 14.98 11.14 -3.64
C ILE A 56 15.37 11.38 -2.18
N ALA A 57 16.51 10.83 -1.74
CA ALA A 57 16.98 10.97 -0.37
C ALA A 57 17.42 12.41 -0.03
N ASP A 58 18.13 13.07 -0.97
CA ASP A 58 18.65 14.44 -0.84
C ASP A 58 17.53 15.49 -0.83
N ALA A 59 16.39 15.20 -1.47
CA ALA A 59 15.23 16.09 -1.43
C ALA A 59 14.62 16.23 -0.02
N ALA A 60 14.99 15.32 0.90
CA ALA A 60 14.64 15.36 2.31
C ALA A 60 13.14 15.55 2.56
N PHE A 61 12.28 14.92 1.76
CA PHE A 61 10.83 14.99 1.93
C PHE A 61 10.37 14.32 3.23
N HIS A 62 9.07 14.44 3.52
CA HIS A 62 8.44 13.68 4.60
C HIS A 62 8.77 12.18 4.44
N PRO A 63 9.12 11.43 5.49
CA PRO A 63 9.56 10.03 5.38
C PRO A 63 8.57 9.11 4.66
N ALA A 64 7.27 9.38 4.77
CA ALA A 64 6.24 8.64 4.04
C ALA A 64 6.25 8.93 2.53
N ILE A 65 6.51 10.19 2.13
CA ILE A 65 6.69 10.57 0.71
C ILE A 65 7.96 9.89 0.18
N GLU A 66 9.07 9.97 0.90
CA GLU A 66 10.34 9.35 0.54
C GLU A 66 10.19 7.83 0.33
N ALA A 67 9.56 7.14 1.29
CA ALA A 67 9.29 5.70 1.18
C ALA A 67 8.42 5.35 -0.03
N CYS A 68 7.40 6.16 -0.32
CA CYS A 68 6.53 5.96 -1.48
C CYS A 68 7.28 6.16 -2.81
N LEU A 69 8.13 7.18 -2.89
CA LEU A 69 8.97 7.44 -4.06
C LEU A 69 9.97 6.30 -4.30
N HIS A 70 10.58 5.75 -3.26
CA HIS A 70 11.43 4.56 -3.37
C HIS A 70 10.64 3.31 -3.82
N LEU A 71 9.41 3.12 -3.34
CA LEU A 71 8.52 2.06 -3.84
C LEU A 71 8.18 2.25 -5.33
N ILE A 72 7.94 3.49 -5.77
CA ILE A 72 7.66 3.83 -7.18
C ILE A 72 8.92 3.67 -8.04
N ASN A 73 10.11 3.98 -7.51
CA ASN A 73 11.41 3.78 -8.18
C ASN A 73 11.81 2.29 -8.31
N ARG A 74 10.81 1.40 -8.28
CA ARG A 74 10.97 -0.02 -8.56
C ARG A 74 10.89 -0.29 -10.06
N ALA A 75 11.64 -1.30 -10.48
CA ALA A 75 11.69 -1.72 -11.87
C ALA A 75 10.43 -2.46 -12.32
N ASP A 76 9.93 -2.08 -13.50
CA ASP A 76 8.85 -2.80 -14.21
C ASP A 76 9.44 -3.85 -15.18
N ARG A 77 8.62 -4.84 -15.49
CA ARG A 77 8.87 -6.12 -16.15
C ARG A 77 9.42 -6.04 -17.59
N ASN A 78 9.40 -4.86 -18.20
CA ASN A 78 9.67 -4.69 -19.64
C ASN A 78 11.14 -4.46 -20.01
N TYR A 79 12.07 -4.49 -19.05
CA TYR A 79 13.50 -4.36 -19.35
C TYR A 79 14.25 -5.69 -19.11
N PRO A 80 14.78 -6.34 -20.16
CA PRO A 80 15.44 -7.63 -20.05
C PRO A 80 16.89 -7.40 -19.59
N ARG A 81 17.11 -7.23 -18.29
CA ARG A 81 18.33 -7.57 -17.51
C ARG A 81 18.26 -6.95 -16.11
N SER A 82 17.96 -7.80 -15.12
CA SER A 82 18.24 -7.61 -13.68
C SER A 82 18.10 -6.18 -13.11
N LEU A 83 16.99 -5.49 -13.36
CA LEU A 83 16.67 -4.28 -12.62
C LEU A 83 15.85 -4.69 -11.38
N GLN A 84 16.42 -4.43 -10.20
CA GLN A 84 15.74 -4.60 -8.92
C GLN A 84 15.09 -3.25 -8.54
N GLY A 85 14.26 -3.19 -7.50
CA GLY A 85 13.67 -1.92 -7.06
C GLY A 85 14.47 -1.29 -5.93
N ASP A 86 14.18 -0.03 -5.61
CA ASP A 86 14.62 0.61 -4.38
C ASP A 86 13.87 0.10 -3.13
N LEU A 87 13.56 -1.20 -3.11
CA LEU A 87 12.83 -1.86 -2.04
C LEU A 87 13.63 -1.83 -0.75
N TYR A 88 14.97 -1.81 -0.81
CA TYR A 88 15.80 -1.70 0.39
C TYR A 88 15.56 -0.38 1.12
N SER A 89 15.61 0.76 0.43
CA SER A 89 15.41 2.07 1.06
C SER A 89 13.97 2.22 1.54
N ALA A 90 12.99 1.76 0.74
CA ALA A 90 11.59 1.72 1.18
C ALA A 90 11.41 0.85 2.44
N HIS A 91 11.96 -0.37 2.44
CA HIS A 91 11.88 -1.31 3.57
C HIS A 91 12.56 -0.75 4.82
N PHE A 92 13.69 -0.07 4.64
CA PHE A 92 14.38 0.62 5.71
C PHE A 92 13.47 1.68 6.35
N LEU A 93 12.89 2.58 5.56
CA LEU A 93 12.02 3.64 6.07
C LEU A 93 10.76 3.11 6.75
N VAL A 94 10.01 2.19 6.11
CA VAL A 94 8.75 1.67 6.68
C VAL A 94 8.98 0.82 7.93
N ARG A 95 10.11 0.11 8.04
CA ARG A 95 10.45 -0.67 9.24
C ARG A 95 10.80 0.22 10.42
N LYS A 96 11.37 1.40 10.16
CA LYS A 96 11.83 2.33 11.21
C LYS A 96 10.68 3.12 11.83
N ALA A 97 9.57 3.27 11.11
CA ALA A 97 8.34 3.89 11.58
C ALA A 97 7.21 2.87 11.85
N GLN A 98 7.56 1.60 12.00
CA GLN A 98 6.60 0.51 12.15
C GLN A 98 5.64 0.75 13.32
N GLY A 99 4.34 0.83 13.04
CA GLY A 99 3.30 1.07 14.05
C GLY A 99 3.25 2.50 14.60
N GLY A 100 3.95 3.44 13.95
CA GLY A 100 3.99 4.86 14.30
C GLY A 100 3.48 5.79 13.20
N SER A 101 3.33 5.35 11.95
CA SER A 101 2.79 6.20 10.90
C SER A 101 1.81 5.42 10.05
N ARG A 102 0.60 5.96 9.92
CA ARG A 102 -0.49 5.31 9.17
C ARG A 102 -0.19 5.23 7.67
N TYR A 103 0.46 6.26 7.12
CA TYR A 103 0.94 6.20 5.74
C TYR A 103 2.06 5.17 5.59
N LEU A 104 3.04 5.12 6.49
CA LEU A 104 4.13 4.15 6.41
C LEU A 104 3.66 2.71 6.65
N ASP A 105 2.70 2.47 7.55
CA ASP A 105 2.08 1.16 7.76
C ASP A 105 1.33 0.70 6.51
N TRP A 106 0.64 1.61 5.81
CA TRP A 106 0.01 1.28 4.52
C TRP A 106 1.05 1.01 3.43
N LEU A 107 2.09 1.84 3.32
CA LEU A 107 3.21 1.59 2.39
C LEU A 107 3.91 0.26 2.71
N HIS A 108 3.95 -0.18 3.96
CA HIS A 108 4.46 -1.49 4.37
C HIS A 108 3.61 -2.64 3.80
N ALA A 109 2.28 -2.49 3.81
CA ALA A 109 1.37 -3.45 3.18
C ALA A 109 1.62 -3.57 1.67
N ILE A 110 1.78 -2.42 1.00
CA ILE A 110 2.05 -2.36 -0.45
C ILE A 110 3.43 -2.94 -0.75
N LEU A 111 4.45 -2.64 0.06
CA LEU A 111 5.80 -3.18 -0.07
C LEU A 111 5.76 -4.71 -0.12
N HIS A 112 5.14 -5.35 0.88
CA HIS A 112 5.05 -6.81 0.92
C HIS A 112 4.19 -7.38 -0.21
N LYS A 113 3.14 -6.66 -0.64
CA LYS A 113 2.35 -7.04 -1.82
C LYS A 113 3.21 -7.05 -3.10
N LEU A 114 4.11 -6.07 -3.25
CA LEU A 114 5.04 -5.97 -4.38
C LEU A 114 6.23 -6.94 -4.28
N GLU A 115 6.57 -7.42 -3.08
CA GLU A 115 7.54 -8.50 -2.87
C GLU A 115 6.96 -9.89 -3.15
N GLY A 116 5.62 -10.01 -3.14
CA GLY A 116 4.93 -11.30 -3.20
C GLY A 116 4.78 -11.98 -1.83
N ASP A 117 5.09 -11.28 -0.73
CA ASP A 117 4.77 -11.70 0.63
C ASP A 117 3.33 -11.31 0.99
N PHE A 118 2.38 -12.01 0.36
CA PHE A 118 0.96 -11.69 0.49
C PHE A 118 0.42 -11.90 1.91
N ARG A 119 1.05 -12.77 2.72
CA ARG A 119 0.64 -12.96 4.11
C ARG A 119 0.91 -11.70 4.91
N ASN A 120 2.14 -11.18 4.86
CA ASN A 120 2.47 -9.97 5.59
C ASN A 120 1.72 -8.75 5.03
N ALA A 121 1.53 -8.66 3.71
CA ALA A 121 0.70 -7.62 3.11
C ALA A 121 -0.71 -7.59 3.71
N LYS A 122 -1.39 -8.75 3.75
CA LYS A 122 -2.74 -8.85 4.33
C LYS A 122 -2.77 -8.53 5.83
N MET A 123 -1.74 -8.92 6.59
CA MET A 123 -1.65 -8.59 8.02
C MET A 123 -1.56 -7.08 8.25
N TRP A 124 -0.73 -6.38 7.49
CA TRP A 124 -0.65 -4.91 7.55
C TRP A 124 -1.97 -4.24 7.17
N TYR A 125 -2.64 -4.71 6.11
CA TYR A 125 -3.97 -4.22 5.75
C TYR A 125 -5.01 -4.48 6.83
N THR A 126 -4.96 -5.63 7.51
CA THR A 126 -5.83 -5.96 8.66
C THR A 126 -5.62 -4.99 9.81
N ASP A 127 -4.38 -4.71 10.18
CA ASP A 127 -4.07 -3.78 11.26
C ASP A 127 -4.52 -2.36 10.89
N MET A 128 -4.39 -1.94 9.63
CA MET A 128 -4.92 -0.66 9.14
C MET A 128 -6.45 -0.60 9.15
N GLY A 129 -7.14 -1.67 8.74
CA GLY A 129 -8.60 -1.73 8.81
C GLY A 129 -9.14 -1.73 10.24
N ASN A 130 -8.51 -2.50 11.13
CA ASN A 130 -8.95 -2.65 12.53
C ASN A 130 -8.62 -1.45 13.40
N ASN A 131 -7.47 -0.82 13.20
CA ASN A 131 -7.11 0.40 13.93
C ASN A 131 -7.93 1.63 13.48
N ASN A 132 -8.81 1.46 12.50
CA ASN A 132 -9.82 2.42 12.05
C ASN A 132 -11.26 1.97 12.41
N ARG A 133 -11.43 0.95 13.28
CA ARG A 133 -12.74 0.58 13.84
C ARG A 133 -13.34 1.80 14.55
N GLY A 134 -14.50 2.25 14.08
CA GLY A 134 -15.21 3.43 14.57
C GLY A 134 -15.46 4.51 13.51
N ALA A 135 -15.38 4.19 12.22
CA ALA A 135 -15.65 5.14 11.13
C ALA A 135 -17.13 5.54 10.99
N LEU A 136 -18.09 4.94 11.72
CA LEU A 136 -19.51 5.26 11.56
C LEU A 136 -20.34 5.52 12.83
N ASP A 137 -19.77 5.53 14.04
CA ASP A 137 -20.56 5.80 15.27
C ASP A 137 -20.44 7.24 15.81
N SER A 138 -19.86 8.17 15.06
CA SER A 138 -19.67 9.56 15.53
C SER A 138 -20.59 10.59 14.86
N LEU A 139 -21.73 10.17 14.31
CA LEU A 139 -22.82 11.09 13.95
C LEU A 139 -23.94 11.15 15.00
N SER A 140 -23.82 10.43 16.12
CA SER A 140 -24.82 10.44 17.19
C SER A 140 -24.20 10.62 18.59
N SER A 141 -23.68 11.82 18.85
CA SER A 141 -23.87 12.58 20.10
C SER A 141 -22.77 13.63 20.21
N ALA A 142 -23.18 14.88 20.42
CA ALA A 142 -22.30 16.05 20.42
C ALA A 142 -21.54 16.23 21.75
N ALA A 143 -21.42 15.19 22.60
CA ALA A 143 -21.00 15.36 23.99
C ALA A 143 -19.55 14.93 24.32
N ASP A 144 -18.91 14.05 23.54
CA ASP A 144 -17.59 13.48 23.90
C ASP A 144 -16.46 13.85 22.93
N LYS A 145 -16.33 15.14 22.57
CA LYS A 145 -15.46 15.60 21.47
C LYS A 145 -14.03 16.02 21.83
N GLU A 146 -13.56 15.87 23.06
CA GLU A 146 -12.31 16.55 23.48
C GLU A 146 -11.09 15.68 23.83
N SER A 147 -11.14 14.34 23.69
CA SER A 147 -9.94 13.51 23.96
C SER A 147 -9.63 12.39 22.96
N ALA A 148 -10.49 12.14 21.96
CA ALA A 148 -10.21 11.13 20.97
C ALA A 148 -9.21 11.66 19.92
N PRO A 149 -8.07 10.99 19.71
CA PRO A 149 -7.07 11.45 18.75
C PRO A 149 -7.65 11.40 17.32
N PRO A 150 -7.22 12.30 16.41
CA PRO A 150 -7.81 12.43 15.08
C PRO A 150 -7.72 11.11 14.30
N LYS A 151 -8.88 10.68 13.77
CA LYS A 151 -9.03 9.40 13.04
C LYS A 151 -8.34 9.47 11.68
N PHE A 152 -7.60 8.42 11.31
CA PHE A 152 -6.94 8.36 9.99
C PHE A 152 -7.93 7.89 8.91
N VAL A 153 -8.63 8.86 8.33
CA VAL A 153 -9.74 8.63 7.38
C VAL A 153 -9.29 8.19 5.97
N ARG A 154 -8.02 8.36 5.63
CA ARG A 154 -7.52 8.14 4.26
C ARG A 154 -7.66 6.69 3.80
N PHE A 155 -7.51 5.71 4.70
CA PHE A 155 -7.63 4.30 4.34
C PHE A 155 -9.03 3.95 3.80
N HIS A 156 -10.09 4.45 4.45
CA HIS A 156 -11.47 4.19 4.03
C HIS A 156 -11.92 5.05 2.84
N GLN A 157 -11.19 6.12 2.51
CA GLN A 157 -11.43 6.89 1.29
C GLN A 157 -11.03 6.09 0.05
N PHE A 158 -10.05 5.20 0.19
CA PHE A 158 -9.54 4.39 -0.90
C PHE A 158 -10.12 2.98 -0.89
N TRP A 159 -9.89 2.20 0.17
CA TRP A 159 -10.30 0.79 0.24
C TRP A 159 -11.69 0.62 0.82
N PHE A 160 -12.45 -0.31 0.23
CA PHE A 160 -13.70 -0.76 0.83
C PHE A 160 -13.42 -1.58 2.10
N LEU A 161 -14.17 -1.29 3.15
CA LEU A 161 -14.17 -2.06 4.40
C LEU A 161 -15.52 -2.75 4.56
N PRO A 162 -15.57 -4.07 4.77
CA PRO A 162 -16.82 -4.77 5.02
C PRO A 162 -17.38 -4.39 6.40
N SER A 163 -18.68 -4.66 6.60
CA SER A 163 -19.39 -4.48 7.87
C SER A 163 -18.66 -5.09 9.08
N ALA A 164 -18.07 -6.27 8.92
CA ALA A 164 -17.29 -6.93 9.98
C ALA A 164 -16.05 -6.14 10.45
N ASN A 165 -15.55 -5.20 9.62
CA ASN A 165 -14.44 -4.30 9.93
C ASN A 165 -14.91 -2.86 10.20
N GLY A 166 -16.21 -2.65 10.45
CA GLY A 166 -16.77 -1.34 10.75
C GLY A 166 -17.04 -0.45 9.53
N GLY A 167 -17.09 -1.02 8.32
CA GLY A 167 -17.54 -0.32 7.12
C GLY A 167 -19.04 -0.47 6.83
N ALA A 168 -19.56 0.28 5.86
CA ALA A 168 -20.95 0.17 5.45
C ALA A 168 -21.07 -0.75 4.22
N GLY A 169 -21.68 -1.92 4.40
CA GLY A 169 -22.08 -2.80 3.30
C GLY A 169 -21.30 -4.12 3.18
N GLU A 170 -21.57 -4.81 2.08
CA GLU A 170 -21.00 -6.11 1.71
C GLU A 170 -19.90 -5.93 0.66
N ARG A 171 -18.85 -6.77 0.73
CA ARG A 171 -17.78 -6.79 -0.27
C ARG A 171 -18.27 -7.36 -1.59
N ALA A 172 -17.57 -7.08 -2.69
CA ALA A 172 -17.82 -7.75 -3.97
C ALA A 172 -17.65 -9.28 -3.84
N SER A 173 -18.52 -10.04 -4.50
CA SER A 173 -18.32 -11.48 -4.71
C SER A 173 -17.39 -11.68 -5.90
N ALA A 174 -16.76 -12.85 -6.00
CA ALA A 174 -15.92 -13.19 -7.14
C ALA A 174 -16.61 -13.04 -8.51
N GLN A 175 -17.92 -13.29 -8.57
CA GLN A 175 -18.75 -13.16 -9.79
C GLN A 175 -18.99 -11.69 -10.14
N SER A 176 -19.11 -10.80 -9.15
CA SER A 176 -19.37 -9.37 -9.36
C SER A 176 -18.10 -8.55 -9.60
N VAL A 177 -16.90 -9.15 -9.47
CA VAL A 177 -15.64 -8.43 -9.79
C VAL A 177 -15.62 -8.12 -11.28
N VAL A 178 -15.65 -6.84 -11.61
CA VAL A 178 -15.53 -6.34 -12.99
C VAL A 178 -14.39 -5.34 -13.02
N LEU A 179 -13.45 -5.53 -13.94
CA LEU A 179 -12.34 -4.61 -14.18
C LEU A 179 -12.37 -4.25 -15.67
N ASP A 180 -13.33 -3.42 -16.08
CA ASP A 180 -13.50 -3.04 -17.49
C ASP A 180 -12.82 -1.70 -17.80
N SER A 181 -12.78 -0.83 -16.80
CA SER A 181 -11.98 0.40 -16.73
C SER A 181 -11.73 0.68 -15.25
N PRO A 182 -10.55 1.19 -14.84
CA PRO A 182 -10.36 1.63 -13.47
C PRO A 182 -11.14 2.94 -13.27
N ALA A 183 -12.41 2.82 -12.94
CA ALA A 183 -13.25 3.92 -12.47
C ALA A 183 -12.91 4.25 -11.01
N ASP A 184 -13.34 5.41 -10.53
CA ASP A 184 -12.51 6.38 -9.83
C ASP A 184 -12.02 6.01 -8.42
N THR A 185 -12.45 4.91 -7.80
CA THR A 185 -11.88 4.40 -6.53
C THR A 185 -12.19 2.91 -6.30
N PRO A 186 -11.38 2.16 -5.51
CA PRO A 186 -11.71 0.79 -5.08
C PRO A 186 -13.05 0.65 -4.35
N ARG A 187 -13.63 1.76 -3.85
CA ARG A 187 -14.95 1.79 -3.22
C ARG A 187 -16.08 1.50 -4.21
N GLU A 188 -15.97 1.93 -5.46
CA GLU A 188 -16.96 1.63 -6.51
C GLU A 188 -16.94 0.16 -6.91
N LEU A 189 -15.79 -0.50 -6.72
CA LEU A 189 -15.61 -1.93 -6.96
C LEU A 189 -16.03 -2.79 -5.75
N SER A 190 -16.41 -2.16 -4.63
CA SER A 190 -16.60 -2.82 -3.32
C SER A 190 -15.47 -3.81 -2.98
N LEU A 191 -14.26 -3.49 -3.44
CA LEU A 191 -13.11 -4.39 -3.35
C LEU A 191 -12.28 -4.03 -2.12
N THR A 192 -12.04 -5.01 -1.26
CA THR A 192 -11.16 -4.83 -0.11
C THR A 192 -9.69 -4.88 -0.52
N ALA A 193 -8.80 -4.36 0.34
CA ALA A 193 -7.36 -4.52 0.17
C ALA A 193 -6.93 -6.01 0.17
N HIS A 194 -7.60 -6.87 0.94
CA HIS A 194 -7.33 -8.30 0.97
C HIS A 194 -7.70 -8.99 -0.34
N GLN A 195 -8.87 -8.65 -0.90
CA GLN A 195 -9.31 -9.15 -2.21
C GLN A 195 -8.39 -8.67 -3.34
N HIS A 196 -7.96 -7.41 -3.31
CA HIS A 196 -6.97 -6.94 -4.29
C HIS A 196 -5.65 -7.69 -4.16
N THR A 197 -5.18 -7.93 -2.94
CA THR A 197 -3.97 -8.74 -2.69
C THR A 197 -4.11 -10.16 -3.25
N ASP A 198 -5.29 -10.76 -3.12
CA ASP A 198 -5.63 -12.05 -3.73
C ASP A 198 -5.59 -12.01 -5.26
N LEU A 199 -6.17 -10.97 -5.88
CA LEU A 199 -6.11 -10.79 -7.34
C LEU A 199 -4.67 -10.62 -7.84
N VAL A 200 -3.85 -9.85 -7.12
CA VAL A 200 -2.43 -9.66 -7.44
C VAL A 200 -1.67 -10.98 -7.34
N PHE A 201 -1.93 -11.80 -6.32
CA PHE A 201 -1.39 -13.16 -6.22
C PHE A 201 -1.80 -14.00 -7.44
N LEU A 202 -3.09 -14.08 -7.77
CA LEU A 202 -3.56 -14.87 -8.91
C LEU A 202 -2.96 -14.38 -10.24
N ALA A 203 -2.84 -13.06 -10.41
CA ALA A 203 -2.20 -12.41 -11.54
C ALA A 203 -0.67 -12.55 -11.53
N SER A 204 -0.04 -13.01 -10.45
CA SER A 204 1.40 -13.31 -10.42
C SER A 204 1.69 -14.75 -10.89
N LEU A 205 0.74 -15.67 -10.73
CA LEU A 205 0.90 -17.06 -11.13
C LEU A 205 1.08 -17.17 -12.66
N SER A 206 2.16 -17.85 -13.09
CA SER A 206 2.54 -18.04 -14.50
C SER A 206 1.72 -19.18 -15.16
N ALA A 207 1.16 -18.92 -16.34
CA ALA A 207 0.21 -19.80 -17.02
C ALA A 207 0.82 -20.91 -17.91
N SER A 208 2.15 -21.07 -17.97
CA SER A 208 2.76 -21.91 -19.02
C SER A 208 2.69 -23.43 -18.78
N SER A 209 1.76 -24.12 -19.48
CA SER A 209 1.62 -25.57 -19.74
C SER A 209 0.72 -26.43 -18.82
N ALA A 210 0.13 -27.48 -19.40
CA ALA A 210 -0.93 -28.33 -18.85
C ALA A 210 -0.56 -29.14 -17.59
N THR A 211 0.73 -29.37 -17.32
CA THR A 211 1.21 -29.95 -16.06
C THR A 211 1.17 -28.97 -14.88
N LYS A 212 0.77 -27.71 -15.11
CA LYS A 212 0.65 -26.68 -14.06
C LYS A 212 -0.72 -26.59 -13.40
N VAL A 213 -1.81 -27.16 -13.91
CA VAL A 213 -3.15 -26.95 -13.32
C VAL A 213 -3.19 -27.41 -11.85
N GLU A 214 -2.74 -28.63 -11.58
CA GLU A 214 -2.62 -29.15 -10.20
C GLU A 214 -1.60 -28.36 -9.36
N SER A 215 -0.55 -27.83 -9.99
CA SER A 215 0.43 -26.98 -9.30
C SER A 215 -0.14 -25.61 -8.93
N ILE A 216 -0.95 -25.01 -9.81
CA ILE A 216 -1.64 -23.73 -9.61
C ILE A 216 -2.67 -23.89 -8.51
N GLN A 217 -3.48 -24.95 -8.57
CA GLN A 217 -4.45 -25.27 -7.53
C GLN A 217 -3.78 -25.45 -6.17
N ARG A 218 -2.67 -26.20 -6.10
CA ARG A 218 -1.86 -26.33 -4.87
C ARG A 218 -1.33 -24.98 -4.38
N ASN A 219 -0.90 -24.10 -5.28
CA ASN A 219 -0.46 -22.75 -4.91
C ASN A 219 -1.60 -21.89 -4.37
N ILE A 220 -2.78 -21.92 -5.00
CA ILE A 220 -3.99 -21.23 -4.52
C ILE A 220 -4.37 -21.75 -3.14
N GLN A 221 -4.37 -23.06 -2.95
CA GLN A 221 -4.68 -23.67 -1.66
C GLN A 221 -3.67 -23.26 -0.58
N LYS A 222 -2.37 -23.27 -0.91
CA LYS A 222 -1.32 -22.82 0.01
C LYS A 222 -1.50 -21.35 0.38
N HIS A 223 -1.77 -20.49 -0.60
CA HIS A 223 -2.04 -19.07 -0.40
C HIS A 223 -3.27 -18.83 0.50
N PHE A 224 -4.40 -19.47 0.19
CA PHE A 224 -5.61 -19.37 1.01
C PHE A 224 -5.36 -19.83 2.45
N ARG A 225 -4.67 -20.98 2.62
CA ARG A 225 -4.33 -21.49 3.95
C ARG A 225 -3.46 -20.52 4.73
N ALA A 226 -2.40 -20.00 4.11
CA ALA A 226 -1.40 -19.17 4.78
C ALA A 226 -1.87 -17.72 5.03
N THR A 227 -2.72 -17.17 4.16
CA THR A 227 -3.08 -15.74 4.20
C THR A 227 -4.49 -15.47 4.70
N THR A 228 -5.38 -16.47 4.68
CA THR A 228 -6.78 -16.30 5.10
C THR A 228 -7.14 -17.29 6.22
N LYS A 229 -6.96 -18.61 6.02
CA LYS A 229 -7.42 -19.61 6.99
C LYS A 229 -6.65 -19.56 8.31
N ALA A 230 -5.34 -19.38 8.24
CA ALA A 230 -4.44 -19.36 9.39
C ALA A 230 -4.53 -18.08 10.24
N GLU A 231 -5.18 -17.03 9.73
CA GLU A 231 -5.25 -15.72 10.39
C GLU A 231 -6.70 -15.41 10.79
N ASP A 232 -7.04 -15.66 12.05
CA ASP A 232 -8.41 -15.53 12.58
C ASP A 232 -9.05 -14.18 12.24
N LYS A 233 -8.30 -13.09 12.39
CA LYS A 233 -8.76 -11.73 12.06
C LYS A 233 -9.20 -11.58 10.61
N ILE A 234 -8.47 -12.20 9.67
CA ILE A 234 -8.79 -12.14 8.24
C ILE A 234 -9.98 -13.05 7.95
N ARG A 235 -9.96 -14.28 8.49
CA ARG A 235 -11.05 -15.25 8.33
C ARG A 235 -12.39 -14.70 8.82
N GLU A 236 -12.41 -14.13 10.02
CA GLU A 236 -13.63 -13.63 10.67
C GLU A 236 -14.16 -12.36 10.01
N SER A 237 -13.28 -11.49 9.52
CA SER A 237 -13.68 -10.26 8.82
C SER A 237 -14.37 -10.51 7.47
N SER A 238 -14.29 -11.74 6.94
CA SER A 238 -14.76 -12.10 5.59
C SER A 238 -14.25 -11.15 4.50
N SER A 239 -13.10 -10.50 4.73
CA SER A 239 -12.58 -9.46 3.86
C SER A 239 -11.80 -10.00 2.67
N ALA A 240 -11.30 -11.23 2.73
CA ALA A 240 -10.60 -11.92 1.64
C ALA A 240 -11.57 -12.81 0.82
N PHE A 241 -11.13 -13.25 -0.36
CA PHE A 241 -11.87 -14.27 -1.11
C PHE A 241 -11.81 -15.63 -0.42
N SER A 242 -12.89 -16.40 -0.55
CA SER A 242 -12.90 -17.82 -0.20
C SER A 242 -12.02 -18.64 -1.15
N PHE A 243 -11.74 -19.89 -0.79
CA PHE A 243 -10.99 -20.79 -1.67
C PHE A 243 -11.68 -20.97 -3.04
N ASP A 244 -12.99 -21.21 -3.05
CA ASP A 244 -13.77 -21.42 -4.26
C ASP A 244 -13.83 -20.14 -5.14
N GLU A 245 -13.91 -18.97 -4.49
CA GLU A 245 -13.84 -17.68 -5.16
C GLU A 245 -12.48 -17.46 -5.85
N LEU A 246 -11.37 -17.87 -5.22
CA LEU A 246 -10.03 -17.78 -5.82
C LEU A 246 -9.88 -18.70 -7.04
N GLU A 247 -10.40 -19.92 -6.98
CA GLU A 247 -10.39 -20.85 -8.11
C GLU A 247 -11.22 -20.30 -9.29
N TYR A 248 -12.41 -19.77 -9.01
CA TYR A 248 -13.26 -19.14 -10.01
C TYR A 248 -12.58 -17.92 -10.66
N LEU A 249 -12.00 -17.02 -9.87
CA LEU A 249 -11.29 -15.84 -10.39
C LEU A 249 -10.06 -16.22 -11.20
N ARG A 250 -9.37 -17.31 -10.84
CA ARG A 250 -8.25 -17.80 -11.64
C ARG A 250 -8.70 -18.17 -13.05
N GLY A 251 -9.82 -18.89 -13.17
CA GLY A 251 -10.41 -19.22 -14.46
C GLY A 251 -10.67 -17.97 -15.32
N ARG A 252 -11.23 -16.92 -14.71
CA ARG A 252 -11.48 -15.63 -15.40
C ARG A 252 -10.22 -14.89 -15.84
N ILE A 253 -9.12 -15.01 -15.09
CA ILE A 253 -7.82 -14.43 -15.50
C ILE A 253 -7.25 -15.21 -16.69
N ASP A 254 -7.39 -16.54 -16.69
CA ASP A 254 -6.89 -17.40 -17.76
C ASP A 254 -7.67 -17.20 -19.07
N THR A 255 -9.00 -16.99 -19.00
CA THR A 255 -9.84 -16.66 -20.15
C THR A 255 -9.70 -15.21 -20.64
N GLN A 256 -8.87 -14.39 -19.98
CA GLN A 256 -8.72 -12.95 -20.24
C GLN A 256 -9.98 -12.10 -19.96
N ASP A 257 -10.99 -12.67 -19.32
CA ASP A 257 -12.16 -11.92 -18.80
C ASP A 257 -11.73 -10.94 -17.69
N LEU A 258 -10.66 -11.29 -16.95
CA LEU A 258 -10.02 -10.42 -15.97
C LEU A 258 -8.56 -10.17 -16.34
N LYS A 259 -8.28 -9.00 -16.93
CA LYS A 259 -6.96 -8.69 -17.50
C LYS A 259 -5.93 -8.45 -16.40
N ARG A 260 -4.78 -9.14 -16.50
CA ARG A 260 -3.64 -9.01 -15.56
C ARG A 260 -3.15 -7.56 -15.44
N ASP A 261 -3.13 -6.83 -16.54
CA ASP A 261 -2.68 -5.43 -16.57
C ASP A 261 -3.62 -4.54 -15.74
N LEU A 262 -4.93 -4.80 -15.75
CA LEU A 262 -5.91 -4.03 -14.98
C LEU A 262 -5.82 -4.31 -13.47
N ILE A 263 -5.56 -5.57 -13.09
CA ILE A 263 -5.26 -5.94 -11.69
C ILE A 263 -4.02 -5.18 -11.20
N GLY A 264 -2.98 -5.11 -12.03
CA GLY A 264 -1.76 -4.36 -11.73
C GLY A 264 -1.99 -2.85 -11.66
N SER A 265 -2.82 -2.30 -12.55
CA SER A 265 -3.17 -0.86 -12.55
C SER A 265 -3.75 -0.40 -11.22
N LEU A 266 -4.53 -1.23 -10.52
CA LEU A 266 -5.08 -0.84 -9.22
C LEU A 266 -3.99 -0.62 -8.15
N THR A 267 -2.90 -1.39 -8.16
CA THR A 267 -1.74 -1.11 -7.29
C THR A 267 -1.05 0.20 -7.69
N LYS A 268 -0.98 0.50 -9.00
CA LYS A 268 -0.40 1.76 -9.49
C LYS A 268 -1.22 2.96 -9.03
N VAL A 269 -2.54 2.85 -9.12
CA VAL A 269 -3.50 3.85 -8.62
C VAL A 269 -3.36 4.01 -7.11
N GLU A 270 -3.23 2.94 -6.34
CA GLU A 270 -3.02 3.00 -4.89
C GLU A 270 -1.76 3.80 -4.51
N LEU A 271 -0.62 3.51 -5.15
CA LEU A 271 0.63 4.24 -4.93
C LEU A 271 0.52 5.72 -5.32
N ALA A 272 -0.03 6.01 -6.51
CA ALA A 272 -0.19 7.39 -6.98
C ALA A 272 -1.18 8.18 -6.10
N TRP A 273 -2.26 7.54 -5.66
CA TRP A 273 -3.25 8.14 -4.78
C TRP A 273 -2.65 8.46 -3.42
N LEU A 274 -1.91 7.52 -2.83
CA LEU A 274 -1.20 7.73 -1.58
C LEU A 274 -0.21 8.89 -1.67
N LEU A 275 0.63 8.89 -2.70
CA LEU A 275 1.58 9.98 -2.94
C LEU A 275 0.86 11.32 -3.03
N THR A 276 -0.26 11.37 -3.77
CA THR A 276 -1.07 12.58 -3.90
C THR A 276 -1.59 13.06 -2.54
N ARG A 277 -2.12 12.16 -1.69
CA ARG A 277 -2.62 12.54 -0.36
C ARG A 277 -1.50 12.99 0.58
N MET A 278 -0.35 12.32 0.56
CA MET A 278 0.81 12.72 1.37
C MET A 278 1.34 14.08 0.93
N VAL A 279 1.37 14.35 -0.37
CA VAL A 279 1.80 15.66 -0.90
C VAL A 279 0.78 16.74 -0.54
N GLU A 280 -0.52 16.47 -0.58
CA GLU A 280 -1.53 17.41 -0.07
C GLU A 280 -1.33 17.72 1.42
N ASP A 281 -1.07 16.69 2.23
CA ASP A 281 -0.93 16.83 3.68
C ASP A 281 0.40 17.51 4.08
N PHE A 282 1.51 17.25 3.36
CA PHE A 282 2.86 17.67 3.77
C PHE A 282 3.60 18.61 2.81
N GLY A 283 3.11 18.76 1.58
CA GLY A 283 3.75 19.53 0.52
C GLY A 283 4.97 18.85 -0.10
N TRP A 284 5.44 19.38 -1.22
CA TRP A 284 6.74 19.08 -1.81
C TRP A 284 7.84 19.90 -1.13
N ARG A 285 7.94 19.80 0.21
CA ARG A 285 8.91 20.58 1.00
C ARG A 285 9.96 19.69 1.65
N SER A 286 11.19 20.19 1.67
CA SER A 286 12.26 19.62 2.48
C SER A 286 11.91 19.72 3.97
N HIS A 287 12.14 18.65 4.71
CA HIS A 287 12.01 18.54 6.15
C HIS A 287 13.39 18.40 6.77
N THR A 288 13.66 19.18 7.80
CA THR A 288 14.79 18.92 8.69
C THR A 288 14.59 17.59 9.43
N ALA A 289 15.68 17.06 10.00
CA ALA A 289 15.63 15.87 10.84
C ALA A 289 14.60 15.98 11.98
N ALA A 290 14.54 17.15 12.64
CA ALA A 290 13.60 17.39 13.74
C ALA A 290 12.15 17.41 13.24
N GLU A 291 11.87 18.13 12.15
CA GLU A 291 10.52 18.19 11.57
C GLU A 291 10.04 16.81 11.09
N ALA A 292 10.92 16.00 10.50
CA ALA A 292 10.58 14.64 10.08
C ALA A 292 10.25 13.73 11.28
N VAL A 293 10.99 13.85 12.39
CA VAL A 293 10.67 13.13 13.63
C VAL A 293 9.33 13.58 14.20
N ASP A 294 9.08 14.88 14.26
CA ASP A 294 7.85 15.42 14.84
C ASP A 294 6.62 15.10 14.00
N ALA A 295 6.74 15.13 12.67
CA ALA A 295 5.68 14.70 11.77
C ALA A 295 5.34 13.21 11.97
N LEU A 296 6.35 12.33 12.09
CA LEU A 296 6.13 10.91 12.40
C LEU A 296 5.47 10.70 13.78
N ARG A 297 5.83 11.50 14.79
CA ARG A 297 5.21 11.44 16.12
C ARG A 297 3.74 11.85 16.09
N LEU A 298 3.39 12.87 15.29
CA LEU A 298 2.01 13.33 15.11
C LEU A 298 1.15 12.27 14.43
N GLU A 299 1.72 11.53 13.47
CA GLU A 299 1.05 10.38 12.85
C GLU A 299 0.90 9.17 13.82
N SER A 300 1.76 9.08 14.86
CA SER A 300 1.79 7.97 15.83
C SER A 300 0.73 8.09 16.92
N THR A 301 0.20 9.29 17.19
CA THR A 301 -0.37 9.63 18.51
C THR A 301 -1.84 9.24 18.72
N SER A 302 -2.42 8.38 17.87
CA SER A 302 -3.74 7.78 18.14
C SER A 302 -3.71 6.32 18.59
N ALA A 303 -2.70 5.54 18.20
CA ALA A 303 -2.62 4.11 18.53
C ALA A 303 -1.87 3.81 19.83
N GLN A 304 -1.13 4.79 20.35
CA GLN A 304 -0.19 4.60 21.46
C GLN A 304 -0.78 4.89 22.84
N ALA A 305 -2.00 5.41 22.94
CA ALA A 305 -2.57 5.83 24.22
C ALA A 305 -3.01 4.66 25.11
N GLU A 306 -3.44 3.52 24.55
CA GLU A 306 -4.05 2.44 25.34
C GLU A 306 -3.44 1.04 25.19
N SER A 307 -2.49 0.83 24.26
CA SER A 307 -1.80 -0.47 24.19
C SER A 307 -0.32 -0.34 23.82
N GLY A 308 0.55 -0.79 24.73
CA GLY A 308 1.89 -1.24 24.34
C GLY A 308 3.06 -0.63 25.09
N THR A 309 3.16 -0.91 26.39
CA THR A 309 4.48 -1.03 27.04
C THR A 309 5.38 -2.05 26.31
N GLU A 310 4.80 -3.05 25.63
CA GLU A 310 5.54 -4.02 24.79
C GLU A 310 5.96 -3.49 23.40
N ARG A 311 5.25 -2.50 22.82
CA ARG A 311 5.61 -1.92 21.51
C ARG A 311 6.74 -0.89 21.59
N LYS A 312 6.88 -0.22 22.74
CA LYS A 312 7.96 0.77 23.01
C LYS A 312 9.37 0.19 22.87
N GLY A 313 9.56 -1.11 23.10
CA GLY A 313 10.88 -1.76 23.00
C GLY A 313 11.44 -1.90 21.57
N LYS A 314 10.60 -1.72 20.52
CA LYS A 314 11.01 -1.91 19.12
C LYS A 314 11.27 -0.61 18.34
N ALA A 315 10.92 0.56 18.90
CA ALA A 315 11.10 1.87 18.28
C ALA A 315 12.46 2.54 18.58
N THR A 316 13.39 1.84 19.23
CA THR A 316 14.73 2.34 19.63
C THR A 316 15.73 2.46 18.48
N ASN A 317 15.31 2.19 17.25
CA ASN A 317 16.16 2.15 16.08
C ASN A 317 15.78 3.20 15.03
N MET A 318 15.17 4.34 15.37
CA MET A 318 14.85 5.38 14.37
C MET A 318 16.09 5.84 13.57
N VAL A 319 15.90 6.17 12.28
CA VAL A 319 16.92 6.75 11.38
C VAL A 319 17.39 8.13 11.84
N LEU A 320 16.52 8.80 12.59
CA LEU A 320 16.70 10.12 13.14
C LEU A 320 16.75 9.95 14.65
N ASP A 321 17.92 10.20 15.23
CA ASP A 321 18.04 10.35 16.66
C ASP A 321 17.51 11.76 17.03
N PRO A 322 16.36 11.86 17.73
CA PRO A 322 15.76 13.14 18.08
C PRO A 322 16.66 13.99 18.97
N ALA A 323 17.64 13.38 19.66
CA ALA A 323 18.58 14.09 20.51
C ALA A 323 19.76 14.70 19.74
N THR A 324 20.09 14.18 18.54
CA THR A 324 21.29 14.59 17.79
C THR A 324 21.01 15.13 16.39
N GLY A 325 19.78 14.99 15.86
CA GLY A 325 19.41 15.52 14.54
C GLY A 325 20.15 14.87 13.37
N SER A 326 20.83 13.74 13.59
CA SER A 326 21.65 13.06 12.58
C SER A 326 20.90 11.90 11.92
N ARG A 327 21.01 11.79 10.58
CA ARG A 327 20.57 10.63 9.79
C ARG A 327 21.64 9.54 9.85
N ARG A 328 21.30 8.33 10.27
CA ARG A 328 22.18 7.15 10.12
C ARG A 328 21.72 6.30 8.93
N PHE A 329 22.56 6.23 7.90
CA PHE A 329 22.42 5.31 6.76
C PHE A 329 22.87 3.90 7.13
#